data_AF-A0A1D2UER1-F1
#
_entry.id   AF-A0A1D2UER1-F1
#
_cell.length_a   1.000
_cell.length_b   1.000
_cell.length_c   1.000
_cell.angle_alpha   90.00
_cell.angle_beta   90.00
_cell.angle_gamma   90.00
#
_symmetry.space_group_name_H-M   'P 1'
#
loop_
_entity.id
_entity.type
_entity.pdbx_description
1 polymer ?
#
loop_
_entity_poly.entity_id
_entity_poly.type
_entity_poly.pdbx_seq_one_letter_code
_entity_poly.pdbx_strand_id
1 'polypeptide(L)'
;MGYTAMRALLILAVGLTGAAAYAQVNPQSTLPDAPSAAVAQQQDVVVVAEASLRSSGRQPESCTMVQALRMSPPRARIGVPRHACEELFNPYQRFLDTRMSFPLTPRQKGYLALHNLVSPPNLMTIAFTSAFTVGIDSHTAYGPGWKGFGKSAGVSLLQDATGEFFGSFLIPSLVHQDPRYFRMGEGSVRRRFFHAISRTVVAQNDDGSLMPNYATLLTYPINAELSNLYVPGIHDDASSTMARIATGLAIDPANNLIVEFLPDVARHINIRIIFVQRILNQVASQQSGMF
;
A
#
# COMPACT_ATOMS: atom_id res chain seq x y z
N MET A 1 -18.10 28.96 26.01
CA MET A 1 -17.89 29.42 24.62
C MET A 1 -16.53 28.90 24.17
N GLY A 2 -16.49 28.01 23.19
CA GLY A 2 -15.24 27.38 22.73
C GLY A 2 -15.39 25.95 22.22
N TYR A 3 -16.52 25.60 21.60
CA TYR A 3 -16.78 24.28 21.00
C TYR A 3 -17.03 24.44 19.50
N THR A 4 -16.02 24.83 18.72
CA THR A 4 -16.16 24.93 17.25
C THR A 4 -14.88 24.69 16.43
N ALA A 5 -13.72 24.37 17.04
CA ALA A 5 -12.47 24.27 16.28
C ALA A 5 -12.03 22.84 15.88
N MET A 6 -12.78 21.79 16.23
CA MET A 6 -12.43 20.40 15.91
C MET A 6 -13.44 19.75 14.94
N ARG A 7 -13.87 20.53 13.94
CA ARG A 7 -14.74 20.11 12.83
C ARG A 7 -14.29 20.77 11.52
N ALA A 8 -13.06 20.53 11.09
CA ALA A 8 -12.64 20.80 9.72
C ALA A 8 -11.26 20.19 9.45
N LEU A 9 -11.21 18.99 8.86
CA LEU A 9 -10.41 18.75 7.66
C LEU A 9 -10.65 17.31 7.18
N LEU A 10 -11.75 17.12 6.47
CA LEU A 10 -12.05 15.88 5.74
C LEU A 10 -12.55 16.28 4.35
N ILE A 11 -11.65 16.84 3.53
CA ILE A 11 -11.92 17.09 2.10
C ILE A 11 -10.61 16.92 1.33
N LEU A 12 -10.43 15.75 0.70
CA LEU A 12 -9.71 15.68 -0.57
C LEU A 12 -10.70 15.10 -1.60
N ALA A 13 -11.03 15.98 -2.54
CA ALA A 13 -12.17 15.95 -3.44
C ALA A 13 -12.28 14.69 -4.32
N VAL A 14 -13.49 14.10 -4.34
CA VAL A 14 -13.95 13.22 -5.43
C VAL A 14 -15.07 13.95 -6.17
N GLY A 15 -14.74 14.50 -7.35
CA GLY A 15 -15.71 15.05 -8.28
C GLY A 15 -16.27 13.96 -9.19
N LEU A 16 -17.58 13.69 -9.06
CA LEU A 16 -18.39 12.84 -9.93
C LEU A 16 -19.11 13.70 -10.99
N THR A 17 -19.07 13.29 -12.26
CA THR A 17 -20.14 13.50 -13.27
C THR A 17 -20.05 12.34 -14.29
N GLY A 18 -21.12 11.54 -14.48
CA GLY A 18 -22.09 11.63 -15.59
C GLY A 18 -21.53 10.91 -16.85
N ALA A 19 -22.16 9.99 -17.58
CA ALA A 19 -23.55 9.59 -17.75
C ALA A 19 -23.61 8.15 -18.35
N ALA A 20 -24.82 7.63 -18.51
CA ALA A 20 -25.18 6.27 -18.89
C ALA A 20 -24.82 5.85 -20.33
N ALA A 21 -24.58 4.55 -20.53
CA ALA A 21 -25.07 3.77 -21.66
C ALA A 21 -24.91 2.27 -21.37
N TYR A 22 -26.02 1.55 -21.40
CA TYR A 22 -26.08 0.08 -21.36
C TYR A 22 -25.70 -0.47 -22.74
N ALA A 23 -24.93 -1.56 -22.78
CA ALA A 23 -24.88 -2.43 -23.94
C ALA A 23 -24.66 -3.89 -23.48
N GLN A 24 -25.65 -4.72 -23.78
CA GLN A 24 -25.67 -6.17 -23.61
C GLN A 24 -24.69 -6.84 -24.58
N VAL A 25 -23.92 -7.84 -24.13
CA VAL A 25 -23.39 -8.89 -25.02
C VAL A 25 -23.56 -10.25 -24.34
N ASN A 26 -24.23 -11.13 -25.08
CA ASN A 26 -24.65 -12.49 -24.76
C ASN A 26 -23.45 -13.48 -24.75
N PRO A 27 -23.63 -14.70 -24.18
CA PRO A 27 -22.57 -15.60 -23.79
C PRO A 27 -22.17 -16.52 -24.94
N GLN A 28 -20.86 -16.79 -25.08
CA GLN A 28 -20.30 -18.12 -25.42
C GLN A 28 -18.80 -17.99 -25.77
N SER A 29 -17.95 -18.54 -24.90
CA SER A 29 -16.76 -19.28 -25.31
C SER A 29 -16.13 -19.98 -24.09
N THR A 30 -16.67 -21.18 -23.83
CA THR A 30 -15.95 -22.40 -23.43
C THR A 30 -14.69 -22.26 -22.54
N LEU A 31 -14.86 -22.62 -21.26
CA LEU A 31 -13.78 -23.14 -20.42
C LEU A 31 -13.17 -24.41 -21.03
N PRO A 32 -11.89 -24.70 -20.75
CA PRO A 32 -11.44 -26.04 -20.46
C PRO A 32 -11.09 -26.21 -18.97
N ASP A 33 -11.39 -27.40 -18.47
CA ASP A 33 -11.39 -27.84 -17.07
C ASP A 33 -10.04 -27.80 -16.32
N ALA A 34 -10.19 -27.69 -14.99
CA ALA A 34 -9.28 -27.74 -13.83
C ALA A 34 -7.84 -28.29 -13.94
N PRO A 35 -7.00 -27.94 -12.94
CA PRO A 35 -6.14 -28.97 -12.35
C PRO A 35 -6.22 -28.98 -10.80
N SER A 36 -6.87 -30.01 -10.25
CA SER A 36 -6.87 -30.37 -8.82
C SER A 36 -5.62 -31.16 -8.39
N ALA A 37 -4.46 -30.93 -9.01
CA ALA A 37 -3.21 -31.62 -8.66
C ALA A 37 -1.99 -30.70 -8.54
N ALA A 38 -2.14 -29.39 -8.81
CA ALA A 38 -1.01 -28.46 -8.83
C ALA A 38 -0.60 -27.90 -7.43
N VAL A 39 -1.30 -28.29 -6.36
CA VAL A 39 -1.10 -27.72 -5.01
C VAL A 39 0.04 -28.42 -4.23
N ALA A 40 0.58 -29.54 -4.72
CA ALA A 40 1.54 -30.35 -3.96
C ALA A 40 3.03 -30.19 -4.35
N GLN A 41 3.39 -29.40 -5.36
CA GLN A 41 4.76 -29.37 -5.93
C GLN A 41 5.41 -27.97 -5.98
N GLN A 42 4.99 -27.02 -5.14
CA GLN A 42 5.56 -25.66 -5.20
C GLN A 42 7.05 -25.56 -4.82
N GLN A 43 7.65 -26.56 -4.15
CA GLN A 43 9.11 -26.58 -3.95
C GLN A 43 9.88 -26.91 -5.24
N ASP A 44 9.25 -27.50 -6.25
CA ASP A 44 9.95 -28.03 -7.44
C ASP A 44 10.07 -26.99 -8.57
N VAL A 45 9.14 -26.03 -8.67
CA VAL A 45 9.12 -25.09 -9.81
C VAL A 45 10.34 -24.17 -9.82
N VAL A 46 10.83 -23.74 -8.65
CA VAL A 46 12.04 -22.92 -8.54
C VAL A 46 13.28 -23.74 -8.91
N VAL A 47 13.35 -25.00 -8.46
CA VAL A 47 14.47 -25.90 -8.74
C VAL A 47 14.50 -26.30 -10.23
N VAL A 48 13.33 -26.56 -10.81
CA VAL A 48 13.16 -26.86 -12.24
C VAL A 48 13.47 -25.62 -13.09
N ALA A 49 13.01 -24.43 -12.69
CA ALA A 49 13.36 -23.19 -13.39
C ALA A 49 14.86 -22.88 -13.29
N GLU A 50 15.47 -23.09 -12.13
CA GLU A 50 16.91 -22.89 -11.91
C GLU A 50 17.73 -23.93 -12.68
N ALA A 51 17.29 -25.18 -12.73
CA ALA A 51 17.90 -26.24 -13.54
C ALA A 51 17.78 -25.92 -15.04
N SER A 52 16.64 -25.40 -15.48
CA SER A 52 16.40 -24.98 -16.87
C SER A 52 17.25 -23.76 -17.25
N LEU A 53 17.47 -22.82 -16.33
CA LEU A 53 18.34 -21.65 -16.54
C LEU A 53 19.81 -22.07 -16.62
N ARG A 54 20.24 -23.00 -15.74
CA ARG A 54 21.59 -23.59 -15.77
C ARG A 54 21.84 -24.38 -17.04
N SER A 55 20.86 -25.15 -17.53
CA SER A 55 20.97 -25.89 -18.80
C SER A 55 20.99 -24.97 -20.03
N SER A 56 20.40 -23.78 -19.91
CA SER A 56 20.35 -22.77 -20.98
C SER A 56 21.60 -21.88 -21.06
N GLY A 57 22.56 -22.03 -20.13
CA GLY A 57 23.80 -21.23 -20.10
C GLY A 57 23.60 -19.72 -19.86
N ARG A 58 22.39 -19.27 -19.52
CA ARG A 58 22.09 -17.87 -19.20
C ARG A 58 22.23 -17.66 -17.71
N GLN A 59 23.34 -17.07 -17.27
CA GLN A 59 23.43 -16.57 -15.90
C GLN A 59 22.48 -15.38 -15.70
N PRO A 60 21.81 -15.24 -14.55
CA PRO A 60 21.07 -14.04 -14.24
C PRO A 60 22.06 -12.88 -14.16
N GLU A 61 21.92 -11.89 -15.05
CA GLU A 61 22.79 -10.71 -15.04
C GLU A 61 22.68 -10.01 -13.68
N SER A 62 23.77 -10.02 -12.91
CA SER A 62 23.83 -9.36 -11.61
C SER A 62 23.78 -7.84 -11.83
N CYS A 63 22.69 -7.22 -11.43
CA CYS A 63 22.54 -5.78 -11.51
C CYS A 63 23.07 -5.10 -10.24
N THR A 64 23.97 -4.13 -10.40
CA THR A 64 24.46 -3.31 -9.28
C THR A 64 23.53 -2.11 -9.01
N MET A 65 23.46 -1.63 -7.76
CA MET A 65 22.63 -0.47 -7.38
C MET A 65 22.89 0.77 -8.24
N VAL A 66 24.15 1.02 -8.60
CA VAL A 66 24.55 2.16 -9.46
C VAL A 66 23.97 2.01 -10.88
N GLN A 67 23.88 0.79 -11.37
CA GLN A 67 23.38 0.46 -12.70
C GLN A 67 21.84 0.53 -12.75
N ALA A 68 21.19 0.09 -11.68
CA ALA A 68 19.74 0.20 -11.50
C ALA A 68 19.30 1.68 -11.39
N LEU A 69 20.06 2.54 -10.71
CA LEU A 69 19.80 3.99 -10.60
C LEU A 69 19.97 4.76 -11.92
N ARG A 70 20.73 4.22 -12.88
CA ARG A 70 20.95 4.84 -14.21
C ARG A 70 19.89 4.46 -15.24
N MET A 71 19.07 3.45 -14.96
CA MET A 71 17.97 3.04 -15.84
C MET A 71 16.74 3.88 -15.54
N SER A 72 16.12 4.44 -16.59
CA SER A 72 14.78 4.99 -16.46
C SER A 72 13.79 3.83 -16.34
N PRO A 73 12.80 3.89 -15.42
CA PRO A 73 11.86 2.79 -15.24
C PRO A 73 11.10 2.54 -16.55
N PRO A 74 11.19 1.32 -17.13
CA PRO A 74 10.44 1.01 -18.34
C PRO A 74 8.94 1.01 -18.03
N ARG A 75 8.13 1.44 -19.00
CA ARG A 75 6.68 1.24 -18.92
C ARG A 75 6.41 -0.26 -18.84
N ALA A 76 5.82 -0.70 -17.73
CA ALA A 76 5.28 -2.04 -17.56
C ALA A 76 4.47 -2.45 -18.81
N ARG A 77 5.00 -3.39 -19.60
CA ARG A 77 4.26 -4.07 -20.68
C ARG A 77 3.93 -5.47 -20.20
N ILE A 78 2.65 -5.81 -20.28
CA ILE A 78 2.15 -7.15 -19.91
C ILE A 78 2.77 -8.17 -20.89
N GLY A 79 3.39 -9.23 -20.36
CA GLY A 79 3.90 -10.35 -21.14
C GLY A 79 5.36 -10.26 -21.63
N VAL A 80 6.12 -9.23 -21.25
CA VAL A 80 7.57 -9.16 -21.53
C VAL A 80 8.35 -9.55 -20.26
N PRO A 81 9.30 -10.49 -20.32
CA PRO A 81 10.16 -10.80 -19.18
C PRO A 81 10.95 -9.56 -18.76
N ARG A 82 10.77 -9.13 -17.51
CA ARG A 82 11.39 -7.93 -16.95
C ARG A 82 12.86 -8.18 -16.61
N HIS A 83 13.67 -7.12 -16.70
CA HIS A 83 15.11 -7.18 -16.47
C HIS A 83 15.43 -7.31 -14.96
N ALA A 84 16.49 -8.06 -14.64
CA ALA A 84 16.94 -8.38 -13.28
C ALA A 84 17.14 -7.16 -12.34
N CYS A 85 17.34 -5.96 -12.89
CA CYS A 85 17.49 -4.73 -12.11
C CYS A 85 16.19 -4.22 -11.46
N GLU A 86 15.02 -4.64 -11.96
CA GLU A 86 13.72 -4.13 -11.50
C GLU A 86 13.32 -4.74 -10.14
N GLU A 87 13.68 -5.99 -9.88
CA GLU A 87 13.41 -6.68 -8.59
C GLU A 87 14.20 -6.08 -7.41
N LEU A 88 15.34 -5.41 -7.67
CA LEU A 88 16.19 -4.83 -6.62
C LEU A 88 15.54 -3.64 -5.91
N PHE A 89 14.68 -2.89 -6.60
CA PHE A 89 13.98 -1.74 -6.03
C PHE A 89 12.67 -2.10 -5.35
N ASN A 90 12.00 -3.17 -5.80
CA ASN A 90 10.77 -3.64 -5.20
C ASN A 90 10.58 -5.15 -5.46
N PRO A 91 11.04 -6.02 -4.54
CA PRO A 91 10.94 -7.47 -4.70
C PRO A 91 9.49 -7.97 -4.71
N TYR A 92 8.53 -7.09 -4.39
CA TYR A 92 7.10 -7.37 -4.41
C TYR A 92 6.38 -6.97 -5.69
N GLN A 93 7.02 -6.27 -6.64
CA GLN A 93 6.35 -5.88 -7.88
C GLN A 93 5.78 -7.07 -8.66
N ARG A 94 6.48 -8.21 -8.64
CA ARG A 94 5.96 -9.46 -9.22
C ARG A 94 4.64 -9.89 -8.58
N PHE A 95 4.44 -9.61 -7.30
CA PHE A 95 3.21 -9.95 -6.59
C PHE A 95 2.13 -8.86 -6.69
N LEU A 96 2.51 -7.63 -7.05
CA LEU A 96 1.59 -6.51 -7.27
C LEU A 96 0.99 -6.52 -8.70
N ASP A 97 1.75 -7.01 -9.69
CA ASP A 97 1.31 -7.08 -11.09
C ASP A 97 0.72 -8.44 -11.50
N THR A 98 0.99 -9.52 -10.75
CA THR A 98 0.46 -10.84 -11.10
C THR A 98 -0.97 -10.97 -10.60
N ARG A 99 -1.93 -11.11 -11.53
CA ARG A 99 -3.34 -11.44 -11.24
C ARG A 99 -3.54 -12.83 -10.61
N MET A 100 -2.45 -13.57 -10.35
CA MET A 100 -2.43 -14.84 -9.61
C MET A 100 -1.94 -14.56 -8.19
N SER A 101 -2.85 -14.62 -7.23
CA SER A 101 -2.52 -14.58 -5.81
C SER A 101 -1.85 -15.90 -5.43
N PHE A 102 -0.52 -15.94 -5.41
CA PHE A 102 0.13 -16.99 -4.61
C PHE A 102 -0.21 -16.70 -3.15
N PRO A 103 -0.81 -17.66 -2.42
CA PRO A 103 -1.21 -17.46 -1.03
C PRO A 103 0.02 -17.14 -0.19
N LEU A 104 -0.07 -16.11 0.65
CA LEU A 104 1.01 -15.76 1.56
C LEU A 104 0.99 -16.72 2.75
N THR A 105 2.14 -17.32 3.06
CA THR A 105 2.28 -18.06 4.32
C THR A 105 2.18 -17.09 5.51
N PRO A 106 1.77 -17.54 6.71
CA PRO A 106 1.71 -16.68 7.91
C PRO A 106 3.03 -15.94 8.18
N ARG A 107 4.17 -16.58 7.93
CA ARG A 107 5.50 -15.94 8.07
C ARG A 107 5.69 -14.79 7.08
N GLN A 108 5.24 -14.94 5.84
CA GLN A 108 5.30 -13.88 4.83
C GLN A 108 4.34 -12.74 5.15
N LYS A 109 3.15 -13.04 5.70
CA LYS A 109 2.21 -12.04 6.23
C LYS A 109 2.84 -11.22 7.36
N GLY A 110 3.54 -11.88 8.28
CA GLY A 110 4.30 -11.20 9.35
C GLY A 110 5.45 -10.33 8.84
N TYR A 111 6.19 -10.81 7.84
CA TYR A 111 7.22 -10.00 7.18
C TYR A 111 6.62 -8.78 6.49
N LEU A 112 5.49 -8.95 5.79
CA LEU A 112 4.77 -7.85 5.13
C LEU A 112 4.34 -6.79 6.14
N ALA A 113 3.77 -7.20 7.28
CA ALA A 113 3.39 -6.29 8.36
C ALA A 113 4.58 -5.46 8.87
N LEU A 114 5.72 -6.11 9.14
CA LEU A 114 6.93 -5.40 9.57
C LEU A 114 7.46 -4.46 8.48
N HIS A 115 7.47 -4.92 7.22
CA HIS A 115 7.93 -4.12 6.10
C HIS A 115 7.07 -2.87 5.90
N ASN A 116 5.74 -2.99 5.99
CA ASN A 116 4.83 -1.85 5.90
C ASN A 116 5.07 -0.84 7.03
N LEU A 117 5.22 -1.35 8.27
CA LEU A 117 5.46 -0.53 9.45
C LEU A 117 6.72 0.33 9.32
N VAL A 118 7.84 -0.26 8.90
CA VAL A 118 9.13 0.44 8.76
C VAL A 118 9.36 1.04 7.37
N SER A 119 8.33 1.03 6.51
CA SER A 119 8.47 1.54 5.14
C SER A 119 8.72 3.06 5.16
N PRO A 120 9.60 3.59 4.27
CA PRO A 120 9.84 5.03 4.19
C PRO A 120 8.56 5.87 4.01
N PRO A 121 7.57 5.49 3.18
CA PRO A 121 6.31 6.22 3.08
C PRO A 121 5.53 6.29 4.39
N ASN A 122 5.52 5.19 5.16
CA ASN A 122 4.84 5.17 6.46
C ASN A 122 5.53 6.09 7.47
N LEU A 123 6.86 5.94 7.61
CA LEU A 123 7.66 6.77 8.51
C LEU A 123 7.58 8.27 8.17
N MET A 124 7.52 8.62 6.87
CA MET A 124 7.31 10.00 6.44
C MET A 124 5.92 10.51 6.82
N THR A 125 4.88 9.69 6.69
CA THR A 125 3.52 10.04 7.11
C THR A 125 3.46 10.27 8.62
N ILE A 126 4.06 9.39 9.43
CA ILE A 126 4.15 9.56 10.89
C ILE A 126 4.87 10.87 11.25
N ALA A 127 6.01 11.14 10.62
CA ALA A 127 6.80 12.34 10.88
C ALA A 127 6.01 13.61 10.50
N PHE A 128 5.40 13.63 9.32
CA PHE A 128 4.63 14.77 8.84
C PHE A 128 3.40 15.04 9.71
N THR A 129 2.60 14.01 10.01
CA THR A 129 1.40 14.14 10.84
C THR A 129 1.76 14.56 12.26
N SER A 130 2.80 14.01 12.87
CA SER A 130 3.26 14.40 14.20
C SER A 130 3.78 15.83 14.26
N ALA A 131 4.54 16.25 13.24
CA ALA A 131 5.00 17.63 13.12
C ALA A 131 3.84 18.60 12.92
N PHE A 132 2.85 18.22 12.10
CA PHE A 132 1.65 19.01 11.89
C PHE A 132 0.82 19.14 13.17
N THR A 133 0.51 18.04 13.84
CA THR A 133 -0.27 18.01 15.09
C THR A 133 0.34 18.90 16.17
N VAL A 134 1.64 18.79 16.42
CA VAL A 134 2.32 19.58 17.46
C VAL A 134 2.64 21.01 16.99
N GLY A 135 2.80 21.21 15.68
CA GLY A 135 3.14 22.49 15.08
C GLY A 135 1.98 23.47 15.02
N ILE A 136 0.75 22.99 14.78
CA ILE A 136 -0.44 23.84 14.69
C ILE A 136 -1.10 24.09 16.05
N ASP A 137 -0.83 23.25 17.04
CA ASP A 137 -1.39 23.37 18.39
C ASP A 137 -0.32 23.11 19.46
N SER A 138 0.03 24.16 20.19
CA SER A 138 0.99 24.10 21.29
C SER A 138 0.41 23.49 22.58
N HIS A 139 -0.91 23.32 22.65
CA HIS A 139 -1.65 22.80 23.82
C HIS A 139 -2.13 21.36 23.64
N THR A 140 -1.57 20.61 22.68
CA THR A 140 -1.86 19.17 22.53
C THR A 140 -1.52 18.39 23.81
N ALA A 141 -2.19 17.25 24.01
CA ALA A 141 -1.90 16.35 25.12
C ALA A 141 -0.47 15.75 25.07
N TYR A 142 0.20 15.82 23.91
CA TYR A 142 1.60 15.44 23.74
C TYR A 142 2.57 16.49 24.29
N GLY A 143 2.13 17.75 24.34
CA GLY A 143 2.93 18.92 24.69
C GLY A 143 3.62 19.56 23.48
N PRO A 144 4.30 20.70 23.67
CA PRO A 144 4.91 21.45 22.57
C PRO A 144 6.31 20.95 22.19
N GLY A 145 6.78 21.41 21.03
CA GLY A 145 8.16 21.28 20.56
C GLY A 145 8.61 19.84 20.29
N TRP A 146 9.92 19.61 20.27
CA TRP A 146 10.52 18.31 19.92
C TRP A 146 10.10 17.15 20.85
N LYS A 147 9.82 17.45 22.12
CA LYS A 147 9.32 16.45 23.08
C LYS A 147 7.89 16.00 22.72
N GLY A 148 7.03 16.95 22.37
CA GLY A 148 5.68 16.67 21.87
C GLY A 148 5.72 15.88 20.57
N PHE A 149 6.57 16.30 19.64
CA PHE A 149 6.79 15.60 18.37
C PHE A 149 7.17 14.13 18.59
N GLY A 150 8.18 13.86 19.44
CA GLY A 150 8.62 12.49 19.71
C GLY A 150 7.53 11.63 20.35
N LYS A 151 6.73 12.20 21.26
CA LYS A 151 5.58 11.50 21.85
C LYS A 151 4.49 11.19 20.82
N SER A 152 4.11 12.17 20.00
CA SER A 152 3.12 12.00 18.93
C SER A 152 3.60 10.93 17.94
N ALA A 153 4.86 11.02 17.50
CA ALA A 153 5.44 10.05 16.57
C ALA A 153 5.51 8.64 17.15
N GLY A 154 5.87 8.51 18.43
CA GLY A 154 5.87 7.22 19.12
C GLY A 154 4.46 6.61 19.26
N VAL A 155 3.46 7.44 19.56
CA VAL A 155 2.06 7.02 19.61
C VAL A 155 1.57 6.58 18.23
N SER A 156 1.81 7.38 17.18
CA SER A 156 1.45 7.01 15.80
C SER A 156 2.16 5.74 15.34
N LEU A 157 3.44 5.56 15.67
CA LEU A 157 4.16 4.33 15.36
C LEU A 157 3.55 3.11 16.05
N LEU A 158 3.10 3.24 17.30
CA LEU A 158 2.40 2.16 18.00
C LEU A 158 1.01 1.87 17.39
N GLN A 159 0.29 2.89 16.93
CA GLN A 159 -0.98 2.71 16.23
C GLN A 159 -0.78 1.97 14.90
N ASP A 160 0.25 2.32 14.13
CA ASP A 160 0.57 1.61 12.89
C ASP A 160 1.08 0.19 13.18
N ALA A 161 1.90 0.01 14.21
CA ALA A 161 2.41 -1.31 14.59
C ALA A 161 1.27 -2.25 15.00
N THR A 162 0.31 -1.76 15.77
CA THR A 162 -0.88 -2.53 16.15
C THR A 162 -1.78 -2.79 14.93
N GLY A 163 -1.99 -1.79 14.07
CA GLY A 163 -2.72 -1.95 12.82
C GLY A 163 -2.13 -3.01 11.90
N GLU A 164 -0.83 -2.98 11.63
CA GLU A 164 -0.15 -3.97 10.80
C GLU A 164 -0.12 -5.35 11.47
N PHE A 165 0.08 -5.42 12.78
CA PHE A 165 0.07 -6.68 13.51
C PHE A 165 -1.28 -7.39 13.41
N PHE A 166 -2.40 -6.70 13.64
CA PHE A 166 -3.72 -7.30 13.56
C PHE A 166 -4.23 -7.44 12.12
N GLY A 167 -4.10 -6.38 11.32
CA GLY A 167 -4.69 -6.24 10.00
C GLY A 167 -3.88 -6.87 8.86
N SER A 168 -2.56 -6.98 8.99
CA SER A 168 -1.71 -7.60 7.96
C SER A 168 -1.19 -8.97 8.36
N PHE A 169 -1.05 -9.25 9.65
CA PHE A 169 -0.49 -10.52 10.14
C PHE A 169 -1.51 -11.42 10.86
N LEU A 170 -1.95 -11.08 12.07
CA LEU A 170 -2.62 -12.01 12.97
C LEU A 170 -3.99 -12.45 12.42
N ILE A 171 -4.91 -11.51 12.17
CA ILE A 171 -6.25 -11.84 11.67
C ILE A 171 -6.14 -12.52 10.30
N PRO A 172 -5.41 -11.97 9.30
CA PRO A 172 -5.22 -12.63 8.01
C PRO A 172 -4.63 -14.04 8.08
N SER A 173 -3.74 -14.31 9.04
CA SER A 173 -3.15 -15.65 9.22
C SER A 173 -4.14 -16.64 9.84
N LEU A 174 -5.05 -16.18 10.70
CA LEU A 174 -6.05 -17.02 11.36
C LEU A 174 -7.23 -17.37 10.44
N VAL A 175 -7.68 -16.42 9.63
CA VAL A 175 -8.87 -16.61 8.78
C VAL A 175 -8.52 -16.88 7.31
N HIS A 176 -7.24 -17.11 7.02
CA HIS A 176 -6.72 -17.33 5.67
C HIS A 176 -7.05 -16.20 4.68
N GLN A 177 -7.10 -14.95 5.16
CA GLN A 177 -7.32 -13.79 4.29
C GLN A 177 -5.99 -13.33 3.68
N ASP A 178 -6.00 -12.92 2.41
CA ASP A 178 -4.88 -12.19 1.83
C ASP A 178 -4.95 -10.71 2.28
N PRO A 179 -3.95 -10.19 2.99
CA PRO A 179 -3.97 -8.82 3.49
C PRO A 179 -3.74 -7.76 2.40
N ARG A 180 -3.41 -8.15 1.16
CA ARG A 180 -3.03 -7.20 0.10
C ARG A 180 -4.25 -6.65 -0.63
N TYR A 181 -4.16 -5.38 -1.00
CA TYR A 181 -5.08 -4.79 -1.96
C TYR A 181 -4.74 -5.20 -3.40
N PHE A 182 -5.67 -5.89 -4.05
CA PHE A 182 -5.56 -6.26 -5.47
C PHE A 182 -6.18 -5.19 -6.35
N ARG A 183 -5.30 -4.44 -7.03
CA ARG A 183 -5.66 -3.40 -7.97
C ARG A 183 -6.45 -3.97 -9.15
N MET A 184 -7.53 -3.29 -9.55
CA MET A 184 -8.28 -3.66 -10.75
C MET A 184 -7.52 -3.27 -12.02
N GLY A 185 -6.96 -2.06 -12.07
CA GLY A 185 -6.01 -1.60 -13.09
C GLY A 185 -6.60 -1.30 -14.48
N GLU A 186 -7.61 -2.05 -14.90
CA GLU A 186 -8.33 -1.91 -16.17
C GLU A 186 -9.81 -1.55 -15.94
N GLY A 187 -10.46 -0.93 -16.93
CA GLY A 187 -11.88 -0.54 -16.85
C GLY A 187 -12.13 0.93 -16.53
N SER A 188 -13.41 1.30 -16.45
CA SER A 188 -13.83 2.70 -16.25
C SER A 188 -13.47 3.21 -14.85
N VAL A 189 -13.21 4.53 -14.75
CA VAL A 189 -12.90 5.21 -13.48
C VAL A 189 -13.95 4.90 -12.41
N ARG A 190 -15.23 4.94 -12.79
CA ARG A 190 -16.34 4.62 -11.88
C ARG A 190 -16.26 3.19 -11.35
N ARG A 191 -15.99 2.19 -12.20
CA ARG A 191 -15.89 0.79 -11.78
C ARG A 191 -14.74 0.58 -10.80
N ARG A 192 -13.59 1.18 -11.10
CA ARG A 192 -12.38 1.11 -10.25
C ARG A 192 -12.57 1.83 -8.91
N PHE A 193 -13.29 2.95 -8.91
CA PHE A 193 -13.68 3.68 -7.71
C PHE A 193 -14.55 2.81 -6.78
N PHE A 194 -15.63 2.22 -7.30
CA PHE A 194 -16.49 1.34 -6.50
C PHE A 194 -15.79 0.05 -6.08
N HIS A 195 -14.87 -0.48 -6.89
CA HIS A 195 -14.01 -1.59 -6.49
C HIS A 195 -13.12 -1.22 -5.30
N ALA A 196 -12.42 -0.10 -5.36
CA ALA A 196 -11.56 0.35 -4.26
C ALA A 196 -12.34 0.54 -2.95
N ILE A 197 -13.55 1.10 -3.03
CA ILE A 197 -14.44 1.25 -1.87
C ILE A 197 -14.89 -0.12 -1.35
N SER A 198 -15.33 -1.03 -2.23
CA SER A 198 -15.86 -2.32 -1.80
C SER A 198 -14.80 -3.18 -1.11
N ARG A 199 -13.51 -2.98 -1.39
CA ARG A 199 -12.40 -3.70 -0.73
C ARG A 199 -12.26 -3.42 0.77
N THR A 200 -12.87 -2.35 1.28
CA THR A 200 -13.01 -2.09 2.73
C THR A 200 -13.82 -3.19 3.43
N VAL A 201 -14.83 -3.72 2.75
CA VAL A 201 -15.78 -4.70 3.32
C VAL A 201 -15.63 -6.10 2.72
N VAL A 202 -15.03 -6.23 1.53
CA VAL A 202 -14.80 -7.51 0.84
C VAL A 202 -13.33 -7.71 0.50
N ALA A 203 -12.69 -8.71 1.12
CA ALA A 203 -11.31 -9.11 0.85
C ALA A 203 -11.23 -10.32 -0.09
N GLN A 204 -10.00 -10.70 -0.44
CA GLN A 204 -9.70 -12.02 -1.02
C GLN A 204 -9.20 -12.97 0.06
N ASN A 205 -9.65 -14.21 -0.04
CA ASN A 205 -9.06 -15.35 0.62
C ASN A 205 -7.68 -15.67 0.00
N ASP A 206 -6.87 -16.43 0.71
CA ASP A 206 -5.58 -16.95 0.22
C ASP A 206 -5.77 -17.77 -1.08
N ASP A 207 -6.93 -18.41 -1.28
CA ASP A 207 -7.29 -19.15 -2.51
C ASP A 207 -7.87 -18.26 -3.63
N GLY A 208 -8.00 -16.95 -3.41
CA GLY A 208 -8.56 -15.98 -4.37
C GLY A 208 -10.08 -15.83 -4.34
N SER A 209 -10.80 -16.62 -3.54
CA SER A 209 -12.25 -16.44 -3.34
C SER A 209 -12.57 -15.15 -2.58
N LEU A 210 -13.78 -14.63 -2.73
CA LEU A 210 -14.21 -13.42 -2.00
C LEU A 210 -14.70 -13.79 -0.59
N MET A 211 -14.29 -13.01 0.40
CA MET A 211 -14.75 -13.13 1.79
C MET A 211 -15.00 -11.75 2.40
N PRO A 212 -15.76 -11.64 3.51
CA PRO A 212 -15.78 -10.41 4.30
C PRO A 212 -14.36 -10.01 4.69
N ASN A 213 -14.06 -8.71 4.67
CA ASN A 213 -12.75 -8.22 5.06
C ASN A 213 -12.61 -8.20 6.60
N TYR A 214 -12.38 -9.37 7.19
CA TYR A 214 -12.22 -9.53 8.63
C TYR A 214 -11.06 -8.72 9.17
N ALA A 215 -9.96 -8.62 8.42
CA ALA A 215 -8.81 -7.81 8.82
C ALA A 215 -9.21 -6.36 9.07
N THR A 216 -9.83 -5.70 8.08
CA THR A 216 -10.29 -4.32 8.22
C THR A 216 -11.38 -4.19 9.28
N LEU A 217 -12.41 -5.04 9.22
CA LEU A 217 -13.58 -4.92 10.10
C LEU A 217 -13.27 -5.12 11.59
N LEU A 218 -12.25 -5.92 11.93
CA LEU A 218 -11.85 -6.17 13.31
C LEU A 218 -10.70 -5.28 13.79
N THR A 219 -9.78 -4.89 12.89
CA THR A 219 -8.62 -4.07 13.28
C THR A 219 -9.04 -2.68 13.73
N TYR A 220 -10.03 -2.04 13.09
CA TYR A 220 -10.50 -0.72 13.51
C TYR A 220 -11.07 -0.72 14.94
N PRO A 221 -11.99 -1.63 15.33
CA PRO A 221 -12.40 -1.79 16.72
C PRO A 221 -11.25 -2.05 17.69
N ILE A 222 -10.33 -2.98 17.36
CA ILE A 222 -9.18 -3.32 18.22
C ILE A 222 -8.29 -2.10 18.45
N ASN A 223 -7.92 -1.38 17.38
CA ASN A 223 -7.12 -0.17 17.49
C ASN A 223 -7.86 0.93 18.25
N ALA A 224 -9.18 1.01 18.09
CA ALA A 224 -9.98 2.00 18.79
C ALA A 224 -9.90 1.79 20.31
N GLU A 225 -10.15 0.56 20.75
CA GLU A 225 -10.07 0.14 22.16
C GLU A 225 -8.66 0.25 22.73
N LEU A 226 -7.64 -0.23 22.01
CA LEU A 226 -6.25 -0.13 22.48
C LEU A 226 -5.81 1.31 22.67
N SER A 227 -6.24 2.22 21.78
CA SER A 227 -5.89 3.63 21.91
C SER A 227 -6.43 4.26 23.19
N ASN A 228 -7.59 3.81 23.70
CA ASN A 228 -8.16 4.30 24.95
C ASN A 228 -7.20 4.09 26.14
N LEU A 229 -6.29 3.11 26.04
CA LEU A 229 -5.35 2.76 27.10
C LEU A 229 -4.09 3.63 27.14
N TYR A 230 -3.64 4.17 26.00
CA TYR A 230 -2.32 4.81 25.91
C TYR A 230 -2.27 6.13 25.13
N VAL A 231 -3.29 6.46 24.35
CA VAL A 231 -3.30 7.71 23.59
C VAL A 231 -3.74 8.84 24.53
N PRO A 232 -2.89 9.86 24.76
CA PRO A 232 -3.22 10.92 25.69
C PRO A 232 -4.26 11.88 25.08
N GLY A 233 -5.17 12.39 25.90
CA GLY A 233 -6.10 13.46 25.54
C GLY A 233 -7.29 13.05 24.67
N ILE A 234 -7.52 11.75 24.47
CA ILE A 234 -8.75 11.26 23.83
C ILE A 234 -9.80 10.92 24.88
N HIS A 235 -11.07 10.91 24.47
CA HIS A 235 -12.16 10.38 25.27
C HIS A 235 -12.25 8.87 25.07
N ASP A 236 -12.30 8.14 26.18
CA ASP A 236 -12.33 6.67 26.27
C ASP A 236 -13.75 6.10 26.43
N ASP A 237 -14.78 6.95 26.41
CA ASP A 237 -16.16 6.52 26.49
C ASP A 237 -16.61 5.77 25.22
N ALA A 238 -17.66 4.96 25.35
CA ALA A 238 -18.16 4.10 24.27
C ALA A 238 -18.59 4.89 23.02
N SER A 239 -19.15 6.10 23.18
CA SER A 239 -19.61 6.92 22.05
C SER A 239 -18.41 7.48 21.27
N SER A 240 -17.41 8.00 21.98
CA SER A 240 -16.17 8.49 21.38
C SER A 240 -15.38 7.37 20.68
N THR A 241 -15.32 6.19 21.29
CA THR A 241 -14.68 5.01 20.70
C THR A 241 -15.41 4.57 19.43
N MET A 242 -16.74 4.47 19.46
CA MET A 242 -17.55 4.12 18.29
C MET A 242 -17.40 5.15 17.16
N ALA A 243 -17.35 6.44 17.48
CA ALA A 243 -17.10 7.48 16.49
C ALA A 243 -15.74 7.30 15.80
N ARG A 244 -14.70 6.89 16.54
CA ARG A 244 -13.38 6.60 15.98
C ARG A 244 -13.37 5.36 15.10
N ILE A 245 -14.08 4.30 15.49
CA ILE A 245 -14.28 3.10 14.66
C ILE A 245 -14.96 3.47 13.33
N ALA A 246 -16.08 4.18 13.41
CA ALA A 246 -16.83 4.62 12.24
C ALA A 246 -15.99 5.54 11.33
N THR A 247 -15.21 6.46 11.91
CA THR A 247 -14.32 7.34 11.16
C THR A 247 -13.22 6.55 10.45
N GLY A 248 -12.60 5.58 11.13
CA GLY A 248 -11.57 4.72 10.54
C GLY A 248 -12.10 3.94 9.34
N LEU A 249 -13.24 3.26 9.50
CA LEU A 249 -13.90 2.54 8.41
C LEU A 249 -14.32 3.46 7.26
N ALA A 250 -14.73 4.70 7.54
CA ALA A 250 -15.11 5.66 6.50
C ALA A 250 -13.91 6.17 5.69
N ILE A 251 -12.72 6.23 6.29
CA ILE A 251 -11.49 6.71 5.65
C ILE A 251 -10.70 5.56 5.00
N ASP A 252 -10.89 4.31 5.43
CA ASP A 252 -10.22 3.12 4.87
C ASP A 252 -10.19 3.07 3.33
N PRO A 253 -11.29 3.37 2.59
CA PRO A 253 -11.27 3.39 1.14
C PRO A 253 -10.21 4.32 0.53
N ALA A 254 -9.79 5.36 1.23
CA ALA A 254 -8.83 6.34 0.73
C ALA A 254 -7.49 5.68 0.38
N ASN A 255 -7.01 4.75 1.21
CA ASN A 255 -5.76 4.02 0.94
C ASN A 255 -5.90 3.15 -0.31
N ASN A 256 -7.01 2.43 -0.44
CA ASN A 256 -7.32 1.62 -1.62
C ASN A 256 -7.41 2.48 -2.89
N LEU A 257 -8.00 3.67 -2.79
CA LEU A 257 -8.09 4.63 -3.90
C LEU A 257 -6.73 5.17 -4.30
N ILE A 258 -5.87 5.49 -3.33
CA ILE A 258 -4.48 5.89 -3.60
C ILE A 258 -3.78 4.77 -4.36
N VAL A 259 -3.79 3.53 -3.87
CA VAL A 259 -3.14 2.41 -4.57
C VAL A 259 -3.74 2.16 -5.96
N GLU A 260 -5.07 2.31 -6.11
CA GLU A 260 -5.77 2.10 -7.38
C GLU A 260 -5.39 3.15 -8.43
N PHE A 261 -5.31 4.43 -8.06
CA PHE A 261 -5.18 5.56 -9.00
C PHE A 261 -3.82 6.25 -9.02
N LEU A 262 -2.96 6.06 -8.01
CA LEU A 262 -1.62 6.66 -7.96
C LEU A 262 -0.77 6.33 -9.20
N PRO A 263 -0.78 5.09 -9.75
CA PRO A 263 -0.03 4.81 -10.98
C PRO A 263 -0.56 5.56 -12.21
N ASP A 264 -1.84 5.94 -12.23
CA ASP A 264 -2.42 6.70 -13.34
C ASP A 264 -2.02 8.16 -13.24
N VAL A 265 -2.07 8.72 -12.02
CA VAL A 265 -1.61 10.08 -11.74
C VAL A 265 -0.11 10.21 -12.04
N ALA A 266 0.71 9.29 -11.55
CA ALA A 266 2.16 9.28 -11.78
C ALA A 266 2.53 9.19 -13.28
N ARG A 267 1.73 8.47 -14.09
CA ARG A 267 1.93 8.41 -15.55
C ARG A 267 1.63 9.73 -16.26
N HIS A 268 0.75 10.56 -15.71
CA HIS A 268 0.40 11.88 -16.28
C HIS A 268 1.31 12.99 -15.75
N ILE A 269 1.77 12.87 -14.50
CA ILE A 269 2.79 13.73 -13.90
C ILE A 269 4.17 13.23 -14.35
N ASN A 270 4.57 13.58 -15.56
CA ASN A 270 5.96 13.42 -15.98
C ASN A 270 6.83 14.36 -15.12
N ILE A 271 7.34 13.88 -13.98
CA ILE A 271 8.40 14.57 -13.25
C ILE A 271 9.62 14.53 -14.15
N ARG A 272 9.77 15.56 -15.01
CA ARG A 272 10.98 15.75 -15.79
C ARG A 272 12.11 15.97 -14.79
N ILE A 273 12.89 14.92 -14.54
CA ILE A 273 14.18 14.91 -13.80
C ILE A 273 15.19 15.93 -14.38
N ILE A 274 14.84 16.64 -15.45
CA ILE A 274 15.56 17.79 -16.03
C ILE A 274 15.96 18.82 -14.96
N PHE A 275 15.17 19.04 -13.90
CA PHE A 275 15.54 20.01 -12.87
C PHE A 275 16.75 19.55 -12.03
N VAL A 276 16.76 18.28 -11.61
CA VAL A 276 17.89 17.69 -10.87
C VAL A 276 19.13 17.57 -11.77
N GLN A 277 18.94 17.18 -13.03
CA GLN A 277 20.04 17.11 -14.00
C GLN A 277 20.64 18.49 -14.30
N ARG A 278 19.83 19.55 -14.38
CA ARG A 278 20.32 20.93 -14.56
C ARG A 278 21.10 21.43 -13.35
N ILE A 279 20.66 21.12 -12.15
CA ILE A 279 21.38 21.49 -10.92
C ILE A 279 22.72 20.76 -10.84
N LEU A 280 22.75 19.45 -11.07
CA LEU A 280 23.98 18.67 -11.08
C LEU A 280 24.96 19.16 -12.16
N ASN A 281 24.46 19.48 -13.36
CA ASN A 281 25.29 20.02 -14.44
C ASN A 281 25.80 21.44 -14.14
N GLN A 282 25.01 22.30 -13.49
CA GLN A 282 25.45 23.63 -13.07
C GLN A 282 26.54 23.55 -12.00
N VAL A 283 26.36 22.70 -10.98
CA VAL A 283 27.35 22.50 -9.91
C VAL A 283 28.66 21.90 -10.47
N ALA A 284 28.57 20.91 -11.35
CA ALA A 284 29.73 20.32 -12.01
C ALA A 284 30.47 21.36 -12.89
N SER A 285 29.76 22.21 -13.61
CA SER A 285 30.37 23.26 -14.45
C SER A 285 31.05 24.38 -13.64
N GLN A 286 30.59 24.67 -12.42
CA GLN A 286 31.22 25.65 -11.54
C GLN A 286 32.51 25.12 -10.88
N GLN A 287 32.63 23.81 -10.65
CA GLN A 287 33.87 23.21 -10.14
C GLN A 287 34.99 23.16 -11.19
N SER A 288 34.65 23.07 -12.49
CA SER A 288 35.64 23.02 -13.57
C SER A 288 36.28 24.37 -13.91
N GLY A 289 35.79 25.48 -13.37
CA GLY A 289 36.31 26.84 -13.59
C GLY A 289 37.24 27.36 -12.49
N MET A 290 37.61 26.51 -11.53
CA MET A 290 38.43 26.86 -10.35
C MET A 290 39.80 26.13 -10.33
N PHE A 291 40.34 25.81 -11.51
CA PHE A 291 41.74 25.41 -11.70
C PHE A 291 42.35 26.21 -12.85
#